data_AF-A0A0R1FLU0-F1
#
_entry.id   AF-A0A0R1FLU0-F1
#
_cell.length_a   1.000
_cell.length_b   1.000
_cell.length_c   1.000
_cell.angle_alpha   90.00
_cell.angle_beta   90.00
_cell.angle_gamma   90.00
#
_symmetry.space_group_name_H-M   'P 1'
#
loop_
_entity.id
_entity.type
_entity.pdbx_description
1 polymer ?
#
loop_
_entity_poly.entity_id
_entity_poly.type
_entity_poly.pdbx_seq_one_letter_code
_entity_poly.pdbx_strand_id
1 'polypeptide(L)'
;MINLINLKTVLRNKRFLIFTIIFPAVWFIFIDIGIGRFTKNLMTVWFITSALMGIIGNSIVTFGKRVGNSKEYYLIAIKTTPYSPFKWIMDDMLQQVLLNLLILCILTLEAIILGAISLNLSLLPLIIVLLSLGMYLSFIGFLIGVICKVDLLDMAGFPLMCVVALFITPFYTFVQNKFFDVVTDIQKLFPGYYVIKLANVIQNGGSYDKLIWLFVITFVVHLAIILFLFFRAIKKGIQ
;
A
#
# COMPACT_ATOMS: atom_id res chain seq x y z
N MET A 1 6.29 16.09 18.76
CA MET A 1 7.11 15.20 19.60
C MET A 1 6.68 13.74 19.50
N ILE A 2 5.39 13.42 19.70
CA ILE A 2 4.84 12.04 19.59
C ILE A 2 5.09 11.40 18.21
N ASN A 3 4.85 12.14 17.12
CA ASN A 3 5.05 11.63 15.75
C ASN A 3 6.50 11.18 15.46
N LEU A 4 7.50 11.88 16.01
CA LEU A 4 8.91 11.56 15.79
C LEU A 4 9.38 10.34 16.62
N ILE A 5 8.83 10.18 17.82
CA ILE A 5 9.06 9.00 18.67
C ILE A 5 8.45 7.77 18.00
N ASN A 6 7.20 7.87 17.54
CA ASN A 6 6.51 6.79 16.84
C ASN A 6 7.26 6.35 15.58
N LEU A 7 7.75 7.31 14.79
CA LEU A 7 8.55 7.01 13.60
C LEU A 7 9.84 6.25 13.95
N LYS A 8 10.58 6.71 14.97
CA LYS A 8 11.80 6.03 15.44
C LYS A 8 11.51 4.60 15.91
N THR A 9 10.38 4.37 16.59
CA THR A 9 9.99 3.03 17.06
C THR A 9 9.73 2.09 15.90
N VAL A 10 9.07 2.55 14.82
CA VAL A 10 8.83 1.75 13.62
C VAL A 10 10.15 1.42 12.91
N LEU A 11 11.02 2.42 12.70
CA LEU A 11 12.29 2.22 12.00
C LEU A 11 13.28 1.32 12.76
N ARG A 12 13.19 1.28 14.10
CA ARG A 12 13.98 0.36 14.94
C ARG A 12 13.44 -1.06 14.94
N ASN A 13 12.22 -1.28 14.47
CA ASN A 13 11.63 -2.61 14.44
C ASN A 13 12.23 -3.44 13.30
N LYS A 14 13.04 -4.44 13.66
CA LYS A 14 13.68 -5.35 12.70
C LYS A 14 12.65 -6.04 11.79
N ARG A 15 11.45 -6.39 12.32
CA ARG A 15 10.40 -7.03 11.51
C ARG A 15 9.88 -6.09 10.43
N PHE A 16 9.71 -4.81 10.75
CA PHE A 16 9.31 -3.80 9.77
C PHE A 16 10.34 -3.72 8.63
N LEU A 17 11.62 -3.53 8.97
CA LEU A 17 12.71 -3.45 7.98
C LEU A 17 12.75 -4.70 7.09
N ILE A 18 12.64 -5.90 7.67
CA ILE A 18 12.71 -7.15 6.94
C ILE A 18 11.54 -7.30 5.96
N PHE A 19 10.29 -7.19 6.43
CA PHE A 19 9.13 -7.50 5.59
C PHE A 19 8.72 -6.38 4.64
N THR A 20 9.14 -5.15 4.92
CA THR A 20 8.68 -3.96 4.18
C THR A 20 9.73 -3.44 3.20
N ILE A 21 11.02 -3.65 3.50
CA ILE A 21 12.13 -3.14 2.69
C ILE A 21 12.94 -4.31 2.13
N ILE A 22 13.51 -5.15 2.99
CA ILE A 22 14.44 -6.21 2.56
C ILE A 22 13.73 -7.26 1.69
N PHE A 23 12.56 -7.74 2.11
CA PHE A 23 11.85 -8.78 1.39
C PHE A 23 11.39 -8.32 0.00
N PRO A 24 10.76 -7.14 -0.17
CA PRO A 24 10.47 -6.60 -1.50
C PRO A 24 11.70 -6.37 -2.39
N ALA A 25 12.80 -5.89 -1.81
CA ALA A 25 14.08 -5.69 -2.50
C ALA A 25 14.64 -7.01 -3.04
N VAL A 26 14.81 -8.01 -2.16
CA VAL A 26 15.29 -9.35 -2.53
C VAL A 26 14.36 -10.01 -3.53
N TRP A 27 13.04 -9.86 -3.37
CA TRP A 27 12.07 -10.38 -4.32
C TRP A 27 12.23 -9.77 -5.71
N PHE A 28 12.46 -8.46 -5.80
CA PHE A 28 12.71 -7.78 -7.07
C PHE A 28 13.97 -8.34 -7.77
N ILE A 29 15.08 -8.48 -7.02
CA ILE A 29 16.32 -9.08 -7.53
C ILE A 29 16.08 -10.52 -8.01
N PHE A 30 15.31 -11.31 -7.25
CA PHE A 30 15.01 -12.69 -7.62
C PHE A 30 14.21 -12.80 -8.92
N ILE A 31 13.24 -11.90 -9.13
CA ILE A 31 12.46 -11.85 -10.38
C ILE A 31 13.32 -11.43 -11.57
N ASP A 32 14.23 -10.47 -11.38
CA ASP A 32 15.17 -10.03 -12.42
C ASP A 32 16.11 -11.18 -12.85
N ILE A 33 16.67 -11.92 -11.88
CA ILE A 33 17.58 -13.05 -12.16
C ILE A 33 16.81 -14.26 -12.72
N GLY A 34 15.66 -14.61 -12.13
CA GLY A 34 14.96 -15.87 -12.37
C GLY A 34 14.21 -15.94 -13.69
N ILE A 35 13.77 -14.81 -14.25
CA ILE A 35 13.00 -14.79 -15.51
C ILE A 35 13.86 -14.38 -16.72
N GLY A 36 15.15 -14.08 -16.49
CA GLY A 36 16.05 -13.50 -17.49
C GLY A 36 15.77 -12.00 -17.65
N ARG A 37 16.76 -11.23 -18.16
CA ARG A 37 16.60 -9.78 -18.39
C ARG A 37 15.39 -9.52 -19.27
N PHE A 38 14.27 -9.18 -18.64
CA PHE A 38 13.06 -8.79 -19.34
C PHE A 38 13.33 -7.62 -20.28
N THR A 39 12.48 -7.45 -21.30
CA THR A 39 12.32 -6.14 -21.92
C THR A 39 12.09 -5.10 -20.82
N LYS A 40 12.78 -3.95 -20.90
CA LYS A 40 12.81 -2.89 -19.87
C LYS A 40 11.43 -2.56 -19.28
N ASN A 41 10.39 -2.61 -20.12
CA ASN A 41 8.99 -2.36 -19.77
C ASN A 41 8.42 -3.35 -18.73
N LEU A 42 8.71 -4.66 -18.84
CA LEU A 42 8.25 -5.67 -17.88
C LEU A 42 9.01 -5.57 -16.55
N MET A 43 10.31 -5.24 -16.60
CA MET A 43 11.12 -5.01 -15.39
C MET A 43 10.57 -3.88 -14.53
N THR A 44 10.13 -2.78 -15.16
CA THR A 44 9.48 -1.66 -14.47
C THR A 44 8.17 -2.08 -13.80
N VAL A 45 7.33 -2.87 -14.47
CA VAL A 45 6.06 -3.39 -13.91
C VAL A 45 6.30 -4.24 -12.67
N TRP A 46 7.31 -5.11 -12.71
CA TRP A 46 7.67 -5.96 -11.57
C TRP A 46 8.28 -5.18 -10.41
N PHE A 47 9.09 -4.15 -10.70
CA PHE A 47 9.55 -3.21 -9.68
C PHE A 47 8.38 -2.52 -8.98
N ILE A 48 7.43 -1.97 -9.74
CA ILE A 48 6.25 -1.30 -9.19
C ILE A 48 5.48 -2.27 -8.28
N THR A 49 5.34 -3.52 -8.70
CA THR A 49 4.67 -4.56 -7.92
C THR A 49 5.39 -4.85 -6.60
N SER A 50 6.73 -4.96 -6.61
CA SER A 50 7.53 -5.12 -5.39
C SER A 50 7.40 -3.91 -4.46
N ALA A 51 7.47 -2.69 -4.99
CA ALA A 51 7.29 -1.47 -4.21
C ALA A 51 5.91 -1.41 -3.53
N LEU A 52 4.86 -1.79 -4.27
CA LEU A 52 3.51 -1.89 -3.71
C LEU A 52 3.40 -2.96 -2.65
N MET A 53 4.09 -4.10 -2.80
CA MET A 53 4.12 -5.15 -1.78
C MET A 53 4.67 -4.64 -0.44
N GLY A 54 5.76 -3.87 -0.48
CA GLY A 54 6.29 -3.17 0.71
C GLY A 54 5.27 -2.20 1.30
N ILE A 55 4.63 -1.37 0.47
CA ILE A 55 3.58 -0.45 0.91
C ILE A 55 2.40 -1.17 1.57
N ILE A 56 1.93 -2.30 1.03
CA ILE A 56 0.83 -3.09 1.61
C ILE A 56 1.24 -3.61 3.00
N GLY A 57 2.44 -4.19 3.12
CA GLY A 57 2.95 -4.71 4.38
C GLY A 57 3.05 -3.64 5.47
N ASN A 58 3.51 -2.43 5.12
CA ASN A 58 3.51 -1.29 6.04
C ASN A 58 2.08 -0.84 6.37
N SER A 59 1.32 -0.49 5.34
CA SER A 59 0.08 0.27 5.44
C SER A 59 -1.08 -0.54 6.02
N ILE A 60 -1.11 -1.86 5.81
CA ILE A 60 -2.18 -2.70 6.34
C ILE A 60 -1.74 -3.45 7.60
N VAL A 61 -0.65 -4.22 7.51
CA VAL A 61 -0.26 -5.13 8.58
C VAL A 61 0.39 -4.38 9.73
N THR A 62 1.50 -3.69 9.46
CA THR A 62 2.28 -3.02 10.51
C THR A 62 1.48 -1.86 11.11
N PHE A 63 0.87 -1.05 10.26
CA PHE A 63 0.08 0.09 10.70
C PHE A 63 -1.23 -0.32 11.37
N GLY A 64 -1.96 -1.29 10.82
CA GLY A 64 -3.19 -1.80 11.45
C GLY A 64 -2.91 -2.35 12.84
N LYS A 65 -1.82 -3.11 13.03
CA LYS A 65 -1.40 -3.57 14.36
C LYS A 65 -1.06 -2.41 15.30
N ARG A 66 -0.34 -1.41 14.80
CA ARG A 66 0.05 -0.22 15.59
C ARG A 66 -1.18 0.53 16.09
N VAL A 67 -2.16 0.77 15.21
CA VAL A 67 -3.45 1.39 15.56
C VAL A 67 -4.20 0.51 16.55
N GLY A 68 -4.26 -0.80 16.32
CA GLY A 68 -4.90 -1.75 17.22
C GLY A 68 -4.32 -1.76 18.64
N ASN A 69 -3.00 -1.60 18.77
CA ASN A 69 -2.30 -1.54 20.06
C ASN A 69 -2.49 -0.20 20.78
N SER A 70 -2.61 0.91 20.04
CA SER A 70 -2.71 2.25 20.62
C SER A 70 -4.17 2.72 20.80
N LYS A 71 -5.16 2.00 20.26
CA LYS A 71 -6.55 2.45 20.23
C LYS A 71 -7.13 2.75 21.60
N GLU A 72 -6.86 1.92 22.61
CA GLU A 72 -7.42 2.14 23.96
C GLU A 72 -6.89 3.43 24.58
N TYR A 73 -5.60 3.72 24.42
CA TYR A 73 -4.98 4.96 24.84
C TYR A 73 -5.63 6.18 24.17
N TYR A 74 -5.80 6.14 22.85
CA TYR A 74 -6.42 7.23 22.11
C TYR A 74 -7.90 7.41 22.45
N LEU A 75 -8.64 6.31 22.66
CA LEU A 75 -10.05 6.37 23.09
C LEU A 75 -10.21 7.00 24.48
N ILE A 76 -9.29 6.74 25.40
CA ILE A 76 -9.26 7.41 26.71
C ILE A 76 -8.92 8.89 26.52
N ALA A 77 -7.87 9.21 25.76
CA ALA A 77 -7.46 10.59 25.51
C ALA A 77 -8.58 11.44 24.89
N ILE A 78 -9.35 10.88 23.95
CA ILE A 78 -10.50 11.56 23.33
C ILE A 78 -11.60 11.87 24.35
N LYS A 79 -11.78 11.02 25.37
CA LYS A 79 -12.80 11.23 26.42
C LYS A 79 -12.35 12.21 27.50
N THR A 80 -11.04 12.34 27.74
CA THR A 80 -10.50 13.09 28.90
C THR A 80 -9.80 14.39 28.54
N THR A 81 -9.51 14.64 27.26
CA THR A 81 -8.76 15.81 26.78
C THR A 81 -9.43 16.42 25.54
N PRO A 82 -9.07 17.64 25.09
CA PRO A 82 -9.59 18.21 23.84
C PRO A 82 -9.04 17.52 22.56
N TYR A 83 -8.52 16.30 22.68
CA TYR A 83 -8.02 15.53 21.55
C TYR A 83 -9.19 14.95 20.75
N SER A 84 -9.28 15.30 19.46
CA SER A 84 -10.39 14.86 18.62
C SER A 84 -10.08 13.55 17.88
N PRO A 85 -11.09 12.73 17.54
CA PRO A 85 -10.91 11.55 16.68
C PRO A 85 -10.30 11.91 15.32
N PHE A 86 -10.63 13.08 14.78
CA PHE A 86 -10.07 13.56 13.52
C PHE A 86 -8.56 13.82 13.63
N LYS A 87 -8.11 14.40 14.76
CA LYS A 87 -6.70 14.64 15.02
C LYS A 87 -5.91 13.34 15.13
N TRP A 88 -6.50 12.31 15.74
CA TRP A 88 -5.92 10.96 15.77
C TRP A 88 -5.65 10.42 14.36
N ILE A 89 -6.68 10.42 13.50
CA ILE A 89 -6.57 9.94 12.13
C ILE A 89 -5.48 10.71 11.38
N MET A 90 -5.46 12.04 11.49
CA MET A 90 -4.47 12.88 10.81
C MET A 90 -3.04 12.61 11.29
N ASP A 91 -2.80 12.51 12.59
CA ASP A 91 -1.48 12.22 13.16
C ASP A 91 -0.94 10.87 12.65
N ASP A 92 -1.81 9.85 12.60
CA ASP A 92 -1.43 8.52 12.15
C ASP A 92 -1.25 8.44 10.63
N MET A 93 -2.12 9.07 9.84
CA MET A 93 -2.00 9.14 8.37
C MET A 93 -0.73 9.88 7.93
N LEU A 94 -0.39 10.99 8.58
CA LEU A 94 0.85 11.74 8.27
C LEU A 94 2.08 10.87 8.48
N GLN A 95 2.13 10.10 9.57
CA GLN A 95 3.23 9.16 9.80
C GLN A 95 3.29 8.07 8.72
N GLN A 96 2.14 7.58 8.23
CA GLN A 96 2.11 6.59 7.15
C GLN A 96 2.57 7.15 5.82
N VAL A 97 2.24 8.39 5.49
CA VAL A 97 2.77 9.06 4.29
C VAL A 97 4.29 9.13 4.35
N LEU A 98 4.87 9.51 5.49
CA LEU A 98 6.33 9.58 5.66
C LEU A 98 6.99 8.19 5.56
N LEU A 99 6.39 7.16 6.15
CA LEU A 99 6.91 5.78 6.07
C LEU A 99 6.83 5.23 4.64
N ASN A 100 5.70 5.40 3.97
CA ASN A 100 5.51 4.98 2.58
C ASN A 100 6.44 5.73 1.63
N LEU A 101 6.68 7.03 1.86
CA LEU A 101 7.67 7.80 1.12
C LEU A 101 9.08 7.23 1.33
N LEU A 102 9.46 6.91 2.57
CA LEU A 102 10.76 6.33 2.86
C LEU A 102 10.95 4.97 2.15
N ILE A 103 9.94 4.09 2.22
CA ILE A 103 9.95 2.78 1.53
C ILE A 103 10.14 2.99 0.03
N LEU A 104 9.38 3.91 -0.58
CA LEU A 104 9.51 4.23 -2.00
C LEU A 104 10.88 4.78 -2.34
N CYS A 105 11.44 5.70 -1.57
CA CYS A 105 12.78 6.24 -1.81
C CYS A 105 13.86 5.15 -1.80
N ILE A 106 13.78 4.21 -0.85
CA ILE A 106 14.77 3.11 -0.76
C ILE A 106 14.64 2.17 -1.95
N LEU A 107 13.42 1.72 -2.28
CA LEU A 107 13.20 0.76 -3.37
C LEU A 107 13.44 1.39 -4.75
N THR A 108 13.08 2.66 -4.94
CA THR A 108 13.39 3.38 -6.19
C THR A 108 14.90 3.54 -6.40
N LEU A 109 15.66 3.82 -5.33
CA LEU A 109 17.12 3.88 -5.40
C LEU A 109 17.73 2.54 -5.82
N GLU A 110 17.24 1.44 -5.26
CA GLU A 110 17.62 0.08 -5.70
C GLU A 110 17.30 -0.16 -7.19
N ALA A 111 16.10 0.21 -7.65
CA ALA A 111 15.70 0.05 -9.04
C ALA A 111 16.52 0.87 -10.03
N ILE A 112 17.01 2.04 -9.61
CA ILE A 112 17.93 2.86 -10.40
C ILE A 112 19.30 2.17 -10.51
N ILE A 113 19.82 1.61 -9.41
CA ILE A 113 21.09 0.88 -9.40
C ILE A 113 21.02 -0.35 -10.32
N LEU A 114 19.88 -1.05 -10.34
CA LEU A 114 19.64 -2.21 -11.20
C LEU A 114 19.27 -1.83 -12.65
N GLY A 115 19.12 -0.54 -12.96
CA GLY A 115 18.83 -0.03 -14.31
C GLY A 115 17.37 -0.22 -14.77
N ALA A 116 16.46 -0.57 -13.85
CA ALA A 116 15.05 -0.78 -14.13
C ALA A 116 14.26 0.53 -14.33
N ILE A 117 14.70 1.61 -13.69
CA ILE A 117 14.12 2.95 -13.78
C ILE A 117 15.23 3.96 -14.09
N SER A 118 14.96 4.88 -15.01
CA SER A 118 15.83 6.03 -15.27
C SER A 118 15.50 7.19 -14.34
N LEU A 119 16.53 7.90 -13.86
CA LEU A 119 16.38 9.18 -13.16
C LEU A 119 15.93 10.27 -14.13
N ASN A 120 14.62 10.49 -14.22
CA ASN A 120 13.99 11.47 -15.09
C ASN A 120 12.81 12.16 -14.39
N LEU A 121 12.24 13.19 -15.03
CA LEU A 121 11.10 13.94 -14.50
C LEU A 121 9.83 13.08 -14.35
N SER A 122 9.72 11.93 -15.04
CA SER A 122 8.57 11.02 -14.90
C SER A 122 8.59 10.21 -13.59
N LEU A 123 9.67 10.28 -12.81
CA LEU A 123 9.77 9.65 -11.50
C LEU A 123 8.88 10.36 -10.44
N LEU A 124 8.73 11.68 -10.53
CA LEU A 124 7.88 12.45 -9.62
C LEU A 124 6.39 12.04 -9.70
N PRO A 125 5.72 12.03 -10.88
CA PRO A 125 4.34 11.59 -10.97
C PRO A 125 4.18 10.10 -10.59
N LEU A 126 5.18 9.26 -10.84
CA LEU A 126 5.20 7.86 -10.38
C LEU A 126 5.12 7.76 -8.85
N ILE A 127 5.98 8.50 -8.13
CA ILE A 127 5.96 8.54 -6.66
C ILE A 127 4.60 9.02 -6.15
N ILE A 128 4.04 10.08 -6.74
CA ILE A 128 2.73 10.63 -6.34
C ILE A 128 1.63 9.58 -6.47
N VAL A 129 1.56 8.87 -7.59
CA VAL A 129 0.56 7.83 -7.82
C VAL A 129 0.73 6.68 -6.82
N LEU A 130 1.96 6.21 -6.57
CA LEU A 130 2.20 5.14 -5.61
C LEU A 130 1.88 5.56 -4.16
N LEU A 131 2.21 6.79 -3.77
CA LEU A 131 1.85 7.35 -2.47
C LEU A 131 0.33 7.45 -2.29
N SER A 132 -0.39 7.84 -3.34
CA SER A 132 -1.86 7.93 -3.29
C SER A 132 -2.51 6.57 -3.00
N LEU A 133 -1.99 5.49 -3.62
CA LEU A 133 -2.42 4.13 -3.29
C LEU A 133 -1.99 3.72 -1.88
N GLY A 134 -0.78 4.09 -1.45
CA GLY A 134 -0.31 3.85 -0.08
C GLY A 134 -1.21 4.50 0.97
N MET A 135 -1.72 5.71 0.72
CA MET A 135 -2.70 6.36 1.59
C MET A 135 -4.03 5.60 1.62
N TYR A 136 -4.53 5.14 0.48
CA TYR A 136 -5.73 4.31 0.41
C TYR A 136 -5.58 3.02 1.24
N LEU A 137 -4.46 2.31 1.09
CA LEU A 137 -4.17 1.11 1.85
C LEU A 137 -3.98 1.41 3.35
N SER A 138 -3.39 2.57 3.68
CA SER A 138 -3.23 3.01 5.07
C SER A 138 -4.58 3.28 5.70
N PHE A 139 -5.51 3.88 4.98
CA PHE A 139 -6.88 4.09 5.47
C PHE A 139 -7.57 2.75 5.78
N ILE A 140 -7.44 1.76 4.89
CA ILE A 140 -7.91 0.38 5.15
C ILE A 140 -7.25 -0.20 6.41
N GLY A 141 -5.92 -0.09 6.52
CA GLY A 141 -5.17 -0.55 7.68
C GLY A 141 -5.62 0.11 8.99
N PHE A 142 -5.92 1.41 8.97
CA PHE A 142 -6.46 2.13 10.12
C PHE A 142 -7.78 1.52 10.58
N LEU A 143 -8.73 1.33 9.66
CA LEU A 143 -10.05 0.77 10.00
C LEU A 143 -9.96 -0.65 10.54
N ILE A 144 -9.12 -1.48 9.90
CA ILE A 144 -8.82 -2.84 10.38
C ILE A 144 -8.23 -2.78 11.79
N GLY A 145 -7.28 -1.88 12.06
CA GLY A 145 -6.69 -1.69 13.38
C GLY A 145 -7.70 -1.26 14.46
N VAL A 146 -8.64 -0.39 14.13
CA VAL A 146 -9.69 0.05 15.05
C VAL A 146 -10.65 -1.11 15.37
N ILE A 147 -11.14 -1.81 14.35
CA ILE A 147 -12.21 -2.81 14.47
C ILE A 147 -11.68 -4.15 15.04
N CYS A 148 -10.56 -4.64 14.53
CA CYS A 148 -10.08 -5.98 14.87
C CYS A 148 -9.37 -6.03 16.22
N LYS A 149 -9.34 -7.22 16.83
CA LYS A 149 -8.47 -7.52 17.97
C LYS A 149 -7.03 -7.68 17.49
N VAL A 150 -6.08 -7.27 18.31
CA VAL A 150 -4.65 -7.33 17.98
C VAL A 150 -4.21 -8.76 17.68
N ASP A 151 -4.66 -9.75 18.46
CA ASP A 151 -4.30 -11.16 18.27
C ASP A 151 -4.73 -11.70 16.90
N LEU A 152 -5.89 -11.24 16.40
CA LEU A 152 -6.38 -11.60 15.07
C LEU A 152 -5.49 -10.98 13.99
N LEU A 153 -5.01 -9.76 14.18
CA LEU A 153 -4.10 -9.10 13.24
C LEU A 153 -2.72 -9.79 13.21
N ASP A 154 -2.29 -10.35 14.34
CA ASP A 154 -1.05 -11.12 14.41
C ASP A 154 -1.13 -12.46 13.66
N MET A 155 -2.30 -13.10 13.69
CA MET A 155 -2.54 -14.35 12.96
C MET A 155 -2.85 -14.12 11.48
N ALA A 156 -3.73 -13.17 11.17
CA ALA A 156 -4.29 -12.97 9.83
C ALA A 156 -3.56 -11.90 9.00
N GLY A 157 -2.65 -11.13 9.59
CA GLY A 157 -1.97 -10.03 8.91
C GLY A 157 -1.23 -10.45 7.64
N PHE A 158 -0.44 -11.53 7.71
CA PHE A 158 0.27 -12.05 6.54
C PHE A 158 -0.69 -12.62 5.46
N PRO A 159 -1.64 -13.53 5.79
CA PRO A 159 -2.65 -13.97 4.82
C PRO A 159 -3.40 -12.81 4.14
N LEU A 160 -3.77 -11.79 4.92
CA LEU A 160 -4.49 -10.63 4.40
C LEU A 160 -3.62 -9.80 3.46
N MET A 161 -2.34 -9.62 3.76
CA MET A 161 -1.37 -9.01 2.83
C MET A 161 -1.27 -9.80 1.52
N CYS A 162 -1.20 -11.13 1.57
CA CYS A 162 -1.16 -11.97 0.37
C CYS A 162 -2.43 -11.79 -0.48
N VAL A 163 -3.62 -11.79 0.15
CA VAL A 163 -4.89 -11.57 -0.57
C VAL A 163 -4.91 -10.20 -1.24
N VAL A 164 -4.50 -9.14 -0.56
CA VAL A 164 -4.42 -7.79 -1.14
C VAL A 164 -3.38 -7.74 -2.27
N ALA A 165 -2.25 -8.43 -2.10
CA ALA A 165 -1.21 -8.52 -3.12
C ALA A 165 -1.74 -9.18 -4.40
N LEU A 166 -2.57 -10.23 -4.31
CA LEU A 166 -3.20 -10.85 -5.48
C LEU A 166 -4.05 -9.87 -6.29
N PHE A 167 -4.66 -8.85 -5.69
CA PHE A 167 -5.42 -7.85 -6.44
C PHE A 167 -4.56 -6.77 -7.11
N ILE A 168 -3.27 -6.74 -6.77
CA ILE A 168 -2.31 -5.78 -7.29
C ILE A 168 -1.38 -6.46 -8.29
N THR A 169 -0.91 -7.69 -8.05
CA THR A 169 0.00 -8.41 -8.94
C THR A 169 -0.53 -8.43 -10.39
N PRO A 170 0.28 -8.00 -11.38
CA PRO A 170 -0.19 -7.86 -12.76
C PRO A 170 -0.32 -9.23 -13.44
N PHE A 171 -1.42 -9.95 -13.17
CA PHE A 171 -1.61 -11.30 -13.72
C PHE A 171 -1.64 -11.37 -15.25
N TYR A 172 -1.96 -10.25 -15.91
CA TYR A 172 -1.90 -10.12 -17.36
C TYR A 172 -0.48 -10.26 -17.94
N THR A 173 0.59 -10.14 -17.13
CA THR A 173 1.97 -10.37 -17.59
C THR A 173 2.39 -11.83 -17.52
N PHE A 174 1.56 -12.72 -16.97
CA PHE A 174 1.80 -14.16 -16.94
C PHE A 174 1.27 -14.85 -18.21
N VAL A 175 1.31 -16.18 -18.24
CA VAL A 175 0.78 -17.02 -19.32
C VAL A 175 -0.69 -16.69 -19.57
N GLN A 176 -1.06 -16.38 -20.81
CA GLN A 176 -2.45 -16.09 -21.16
C GLN A 176 -3.29 -17.38 -21.12
N ASN A 177 -4.20 -17.44 -20.16
CA ASN A 177 -5.18 -18.51 -20.01
C ASN A 177 -6.49 -17.89 -19.47
N LYS A 178 -7.64 -18.51 -19.77
CA LYS A 178 -8.98 -18.07 -19.35
C LYS A 178 -9.08 -17.79 -17.84
N PHE A 179 -8.33 -18.52 -17.03
CA PHE A 179 -8.26 -18.27 -15.58
C PHE A 179 -7.68 -16.88 -15.26
N PHE A 180 -6.55 -16.51 -15.89
CA PHE A 180 -5.91 -15.21 -15.67
C PHE A 180 -6.74 -14.06 -16.22
N ASP A 181 -7.54 -14.29 -17.27
CA ASP A 181 -8.48 -13.29 -17.78
C ASP A 181 -9.56 -12.96 -16.74
N VAL A 182 -10.18 -13.99 -16.14
CA VAL A 182 -11.19 -13.82 -15.08
C VAL A 182 -10.60 -13.09 -13.87
N VAL A 183 -9.39 -13.47 -13.43
CA VAL A 183 -8.70 -12.79 -12.33
C VAL A 183 -8.44 -11.32 -12.68
N THR A 184 -7.97 -11.06 -13.89
CA THR A 184 -7.70 -9.69 -14.38
C THR A 184 -8.97 -8.85 -14.42
N ASP A 185 -10.13 -9.44 -14.79
CA ASP A 185 -11.42 -8.75 -14.79
C ASP A 185 -11.87 -8.37 -13.38
N ILE A 186 -11.63 -9.22 -12.38
CA ILE A 186 -11.86 -8.89 -10.97
C ILE A 186 -10.92 -7.78 -10.51
N GLN A 187 -9.65 -7.82 -10.91
CA GLN A 187 -8.66 -6.79 -10.53
C GLN A 187 -9.03 -5.40 -11.04
N LYS A 188 -9.71 -5.28 -12.20
CA LYS A 188 -10.18 -4.00 -12.75
C LYS A 188 -11.18 -3.27 -11.84
N LEU A 189 -11.77 -3.94 -10.86
CA LEU A 189 -12.62 -3.29 -9.87
C LEU A 189 -11.80 -2.45 -8.87
N PHE A 190 -10.56 -2.84 -8.61
CA PHE A 190 -9.73 -2.24 -7.58
C PHE A 190 -8.84 -1.12 -8.13
N PRO A 191 -8.59 -0.06 -7.32
CA PRO A 191 -7.73 1.04 -7.75
C PRO A 191 -6.27 0.60 -8.01
N GLY A 192 -5.81 -0.48 -7.37
CA GLY A 192 -4.45 -1.00 -7.53
C GLY A 192 -4.11 -1.41 -8.97
N TYR A 193 -5.08 -1.95 -9.70
CA TYR A 193 -4.90 -2.34 -11.11
C TYR A 193 -4.55 -1.15 -12.00
N TYR A 194 -5.25 -0.03 -11.83
CA TYR A 194 -5.02 1.18 -12.61
C TYR A 194 -3.70 1.86 -12.23
N VAL A 195 -3.30 1.78 -10.96
CA VAL A 195 -2.02 2.32 -10.49
C VAL A 195 -0.84 1.65 -11.18
N ILE A 196 -0.84 0.32 -11.33
CA ILE A 196 0.24 -0.38 -12.03
C ILE A 196 0.29 0.01 -13.51
N LYS A 197 -0.87 0.10 -14.17
CA LYS A 197 -0.92 0.56 -15.56
C LYS A 197 -0.46 2.00 -15.73
N LEU A 198 -0.90 2.90 -14.84
CA LEU A 198 -0.47 4.30 -14.80
C LEU A 198 1.03 4.39 -14.62
N ALA A 199 1.55 3.73 -13.60
CA ALA A 199 2.97 3.71 -13.28
C ALA A 199 3.82 3.20 -14.46
N ASN A 200 3.33 2.17 -15.17
CA ASN A 200 4.00 1.66 -16.35
C ASN A 200 3.96 2.65 -17.53
N VAL A 201 2.81 3.26 -17.79
CA VAL A 201 2.62 4.23 -18.89
C VAL A 201 3.44 5.51 -18.65
N ILE A 202 3.54 5.97 -17.39
CA ILE A 202 4.36 7.12 -16.99
C ILE A 202 5.84 6.88 -17.31
N GLN A 203 6.35 5.66 -17.12
CA GLN A 203 7.76 5.33 -17.38
C GLN A 203 8.06 5.08 -18.86
N ASN A 204 7.07 4.64 -19.65
CA ASN A 204 7.26 4.31 -21.06
C ASN A 204 6.72 5.37 -22.04
N GLY A 205 6.19 6.49 -21.55
CA GLY A 205 5.82 7.64 -22.39
C GLY A 205 4.48 7.52 -23.13
N GLY A 206 3.47 6.86 -22.56
CA GLY A 206 2.13 6.77 -23.16
C GLY A 206 1.10 7.75 -22.58
N SER A 207 -0.09 7.79 -23.18
CA SER A 207 -1.22 8.59 -22.68
C SER A 207 -1.81 7.96 -21.40
N TYR A 208 -1.92 8.77 -20.34
CA TYR A 208 -2.38 8.33 -19.03
C TYR A 208 -3.74 8.93 -18.59
N ASP A 209 -4.34 9.85 -19.36
CA ASP A 209 -5.54 10.60 -18.95
C ASP A 209 -6.72 9.70 -18.59
N LYS A 210 -7.04 8.75 -19.48
CA LYS A 210 -8.13 7.78 -19.25
C LYS A 210 -7.88 6.94 -17.99
N LEU A 211 -6.62 6.55 -17.76
CA LEU A 211 -6.25 5.72 -16.62
C LEU A 211 -6.33 6.50 -15.30
N ILE A 212 -6.03 7.80 -15.29
CA ILE A 212 -6.21 8.66 -14.12
C ILE A 212 -7.69 8.71 -13.74
N TRP A 213 -8.58 8.94 -14.70
CA TRP A 213 -10.02 8.97 -14.42
C TRP A 213 -10.54 7.66 -13.85
N LEU A 214 -10.13 6.52 -14.43
CA LEU A 214 -10.50 5.20 -13.93
C LEU A 214 -9.96 4.94 -12.51
N PHE A 215 -8.72 5.36 -12.24
CA PHE A 215 -8.14 5.30 -10.90
C PHE A 215 -8.94 6.15 -9.90
N VAL A 216 -9.24 7.42 -10.21
CA VAL A 216 -9.97 8.32 -9.31
C VAL A 216 -11.39 7.80 -9.03
N ILE A 217 -12.10 7.34 -10.07
CA ILE A 217 -13.47 6.81 -9.90
C ILE A 217 -13.44 5.57 -9.00
N THR A 218 -12.56 4.61 -9.29
CA THR A 218 -12.49 3.36 -8.50
C THR A 218 -12.04 3.62 -7.06
N PHE A 219 -11.11 4.56 -6.87
CA PHE A 219 -10.67 5.03 -5.56
C PHE A 219 -11.84 5.61 -4.75
N VAL A 220 -12.60 6.56 -5.33
CA VAL A 220 -13.72 7.24 -4.65
C VAL A 220 -14.84 6.25 -4.31
N VAL A 221 -15.21 5.38 -5.25
CA VAL A 221 -16.25 4.36 -5.04
C VAL A 221 -15.84 3.40 -3.92
N HIS A 222 -14.59 2.90 -3.92
CA HIS A 222 -14.11 2.01 -2.87
C HIS A 222 -14.08 2.70 -1.51
N LEU A 223 -13.57 3.93 -1.45
CA LEU A 223 -13.51 4.70 -0.21
C LEU A 223 -14.92 4.93 0.36
N ALA A 224 -15.90 5.24 -0.49
CA ALA A 224 -17.30 5.38 -0.08
C ALA A 224 -17.89 4.07 0.48
N ILE A 225 -17.64 2.93 -0.18
CA ILE A 225 -18.09 1.60 0.30
C ILE A 225 -17.46 1.28 1.65
N ILE A 226 -16.14 1.51 1.78
CA ILE A 226 -15.38 1.23 3.00
C ILE A 226 -15.90 2.08 4.16
N LEU A 227 -16.13 3.39 3.94
CA LEU A 227 -16.73 4.27 4.94
C LEU A 227 -18.14 3.81 5.34
N PHE A 228 -18.98 3.44 4.37
CA PHE A 228 -20.32 2.94 4.63
C PHE A 228 -20.31 1.68 5.51
N LEU A 229 -19.44 0.72 5.18
CA LEU A 229 -19.25 -0.50 5.97
C LEU A 229 -18.75 -0.19 7.38
N PHE A 230 -17.82 0.75 7.51
CA PHE A 230 -17.28 1.18 8.81
C PHE A 230 -18.35 1.78 9.72
N PHE A 231 -19.15 2.74 9.21
CA PHE A 231 -20.24 3.33 9.98
C PHE A 231 -21.28 2.27 10.39
N ARG A 232 -21.56 1.31 9.51
CA ARG A 232 -22.47 0.20 9.82
C ARG A 232 -21.91 -0.73 10.90
N ALA A 233 -20.61 -1.04 10.86
CA ALA A 233 -19.94 -1.88 11.85
C ALA A 233 -19.92 -1.24 13.24
N ILE A 234 -19.60 0.06 13.32
CA ILE A 234 -19.65 0.81 14.58
C ILE A 234 -21.07 0.81 15.16
N LYS A 235 -22.09 1.07 14.34
CA LYS A 235 -23.49 1.10 14.80
C LYS A 235 -23.94 -0.24 15.40
N LYS A 236 -23.43 -1.37 14.89
CA LYS A 236 -23.73 -2.71 15.42
C LYS A 236 -22.98 -3.05 16.71
N GLY A 237 -21.80 -2.46 16.97
CA GLY A 237 -21.02 -2.72 18.18
C GLY A 237 -21.42 -1.88 19.40
N ILE A 238 -22.40 -0.99 19.26
CA ILE A 238 -22.95 -0.12 20.32
C ILE A 238 -24.30 -0.68 20.86
N GLN A 239 -24.81 -1.77 20.29
CA GLN A 239 -25.97 -2.53 20.78
C GLN A 239 -25.50 -3.79 21.51
#